data_AF-A0A932VFU4-F1
#
_entry.id   AF-A0A932VFU4-F1
#
_cell.length_a   1.000
_cell.length_b   1.000
_cell.length_c   1.000
_cell.angle_alpha   90.00
_cell.angle_beta   90.00
_cell.angle_gamma   90.00
#
_symmetry.space_group_name_H-M   'P 1'
#
loop_
_entity.id
_entity.type
_entity.pdbx_description
1 polymer ?
#
loop_
_entity_poly.entity_id
_entity_poly.type
_entity_poly.pdbx_seq_one_letter_code
_entity_poly.pdbx_strand_id
1 'polypeptide(L)'
;MRMLRLDNYRVMPWKNGRGTTRQIAIFPEDAAFPGDEFLWRVSSAKVTEAGPFSAFPGCDRFLAVWQGAGLLLGTQSLEPLVPQKFSGDEPIE
;
A
#
# COMPACT_ATOMS: atom_id res chain seq x y z
N MET A 1 -15.58 -0.75 18.59
CA MET A 1 -15.44 -1.64 17.42
C MET A 1 -16.20 -1.03 16.27
N ARG A 2 -15.57 -0.77 15.13
CA ARG A 2 -16.18 -0.15 13.94
C ARG A 2 -16.00 -1.08 12.74
N MET A 3 -17.07 -1.33 12.01
CA MET A 3 -17.01 -2.10 10.77
C MET A 3 -16.74 -1.16 9.60
N LEU A 4 -15.68 -1.45 8.84
CA LEU A 4 -15.33 -0.72 7.63
C LEU A 4 -15.87 -1.47 6.41
N ARG A 5 -16.52 -0.74 5.49
CA ARG A 5 -17.17 -1.30 4.30
C ARG A 5 -16.50 -0.78 3.04
N LEU A 6 -16.43 -1.63 2.03
CA LEU A 6 -15.73 -1.35 0.76
C LEU A 6 -16.20 -0.04 0.11
N ASP A 7 -17.50 0.23 0.14
CA ASP A 7 -18.12 1.40 -0.51
C ASP A 7 -17.69 2.73 0.11
N ASN A 8 -17.10 2.70 1.31
CA ASN A 8 -16.63 3.89 2.03
C ASN A 8 -15.13 4.16 1.82
N TYR A 9 -14.41 3.31 1.08
CA TYR A 9 -12.97 3.49 0.88
C TYR A 9 -12.66 4.56 -0.16
N ARG A 10 -11.78 5.50 0.21
CA ARG A 10 -11.22 6.45 -0.75
C ARG A 10 -10.32 5.70 -1.74
N VAL A 11 -10.68 5.75 -3.02
CA VAL A 11 -9.89 5.18 -4.12
C VAL A 11 -9.07 6.29 -4.78
N MET A 12 -7.77 6.05 -4.95
CA MET A 12 -6.82 6.99 -5.53
C MET A 12 -6.05 6.28 -6.65
N PRO A 13 -6.22 6.70 -7.91
CA PRO A 13 -5.34 6.30 -8.99
C PRO A 13 -3.90 6.73 -8.71
N TRP A 14 -2.93 5.90 -9.09
CA TRP A 14 -1.52 6.27 -9.00
C TRP A 14 -1.18 7.33 -10.05
N LYS A 15 -0.22 8.21 -9.75
CA LYS A 15 0.22 9.29 -10.66
C LYS A 15 0.70 8.76 -12.01
N ASN A 16 1.27 7.55 -12.04
CA ASN A 16 1.74 6.89 -13.27
C ASN A 16 0.63 6.16 -14.05
N GLY A 17 -0.60 6.11 -13.52
CA GLY A 17 -1.73 5.40 -14.14
C GLY A 17 -1.66 3.87 -14.07
N ARG A 18 -0.64 3.29 -13.44
CA ARG A 18 -0.35 1.83 -13.43
C ARG A 18 -0.94 1.08 -12.23
N GLY A 19 -1.91 1.69 -11.58
CA GLY A 19 -2.54 1.10 -10.42
C GLY A 19 -3.48 2.03 -9.68
N THR A 20 -4.09 1.48 -8.64
CA THR A 20 -4.98 2.21 -7.74
C THR A 20 -4.71 1.78 -6.32
N THR A 21 -4.75 2.72 -5.39
CA THR A 21 -4.81 2.42 -3.95
C THR A 21 -6.21 2.69 -3.42
N ARG A 22 -6.73 1.80 -2.59
CA ARG A 22 -7.91 2.07 -1.75
C ARG A 22 -7.45 2.18 -0.31
N GLN A 23 -7.75 3.29 0.34
CA GLN A 23 -7.46 3.47 1.75
C GLN A 23 -8.51 2.75 2.60
N ILE A 24 -8.07 1.85 3.46
CA ILE A 24 -8.94 1.09 4.37
C ILE A 24 -9.05 1.85 5.69
N ALA A 25 -7.91 2.19 6.29
CA ALA A 25 -7.85 2.93 7.55
C ALA A 25 -6.53 3.72 7.67
N ILE A 26 -6.53 4.77 8.47
CA ILE A 26 -5.39 5.63 8.76
C ILE A 26 -5.53 6.17 10.19
N PHE A 27 -4.41 6.47 10.84
CA PHE A 27 -4.41 7.15 12.14
C PHE A 27 -3.35 8.26 12.20
N PRO A 28 -3.68 9.45 12.74
CA PRO A 28 -4.98 9.87 13.28
C PRO A 28 -6.16 9.77 12.30
N GLU A 29 -7.40 9.62 12.80
CA GLU A 29 -8.57 9.33 11.94
C GLU A 29 -8.89 10.46 10.95
N ASP A 30 -8.44 11.68 11.25
CA ASP A 30 -8.58 12.89 10.46
C ASP A 30 -7.41 13.14 9.48
N ALA A 31 -6.34 12.33 9.55
CA ALA A 31 -5.19 12.47 8.64
C ALA A 31 -5.58 12.21 7.17
N ALA A 32 -5.24 13.16 6.30
CA ALA A 32 -5.46 13.06 4.87
C ALA A 32 -4.22 12.50 4.14
N PHE A 33 -4.45 11.52 3.26
CA PHE A 33 -3.42 10.99 2.37
C PHE A 33 -3.73 11.30 0.90
N PRO A 34 -2.75 11.75 0.10
CA PRO A 34 -1.44 12.27 0.53
C PRO A 34 -1.57 13.66 1.17
N GLY A 35 -0.69 14.03 2.12
CA GLY A 35 -0.62 15.39 2.65
C GLY A 35 -0.19 15.48 4.12
N ASP A 36 -0.85 14.70 4.98
CA ASP A 36 -0.62 14.74 6.42
C ASP A 36 0.32 13.63 6.88
N GLU A 37 0.95 13.84 8.04
CA GLU A 37 1.65 12.77 8.75
C GLU A 37 0.64 11.78 9.35
N PHE A 38 1.04 10.50 9.38
CA PHE A 38 0.26 9.43 9.99
C PHE A 38 1.17 8.49 10.77
N LEU A 39 0.64 7.89 11.84
CA LEU A 39 1.38 6.86 12.59
C LEU A 39 1.29 5.49 11.91
N TRP A 40 0.13 5.18 11.33
CA TRP A 40 -0.06 3.97 10.54
C TRP A 40 -1.15 4.16 9.48
N ARG A 41 -1.05 3.37 8.41
CA ARG A 41 -2.02 3.36 7.32
C ARG A 41 -2.17 1.95 6.77
N VAL A 42 -3.42 1.51 6.61
CA VAL A 42 -3.77 0.23 5.97
C VAL A 42 -4.46 0.53 4.64
N SER A 43 -3.97 -0.09 3.58
CA SER A 43 -4.52 0.13 2.24
C SER A 43 -4.43 -1.13 1.39
N SER A 44 -5.28 -1.21 0.39
CA SER A 44 -5.21 -2.21 -0.68
C SER A 44 -4.69 -1.55 -1.95
N ALA A 45 -3.82 -2.22 -2.70
CA ALA A 45 -3.36 -1.75 -4.00
C ALA A 45 -3.72 -2.75 -5.11
N LYS A 46 -4.07 -2.22 -6.29
CA LYS A 46 -4.11 -2.98 -7.54
C LYS A 46 -2.92 -2.53 -8.37
N VAL A 47 -2.01 -3.45 -8.64
CA VAL A 47 -0.84 -3.26 -9.51
C VAL A 47 -1.17 -3.84 -10.87
N THR A 48 -1.07 -3.07 -11.95
CA THR A 48 -1.37 -3.54 -13.31
C THR A 48 -0.14 -3.69 -14.19
N GLU A 49 0.95 -3.02 -13.84
CA GLU A 49 2.21 -3.03 -14.58
C GLU A 49 3.37 -2.92 -13.59
N ALA A 50 4.53 -3.46 -13.96
CA ALA A 50 5.76 -3.33 -13.19
C ALA A 50 6.19 -1.86 -13.08
N GLY A 51 6.86 -1.54 -11.98
CA GLY A 51 7.44 -0.24 -11.74
C GLY A 51 7.65 0.03 -10.25
N PRO A 52 8.38 1.11 -9.94
CA PRO A 52 8.81 1.37 -8.59
C PRO A 52 7.64 1.73 -7.68
N PHE A 53 7.66 1.17 -6.48
CA PHE A 53 6.88 1.61 -5.35
C PHE A 53 7.47 2.91 -4.82
N SER A 54 6.60 3.89 -4.52
CA SER A 54 7.05 5.15 -3.91
C SER A 54 7.68 4.91 -2.53
N ALA A 55 8.67 5.74 -2.21
CA ALA A 55 9.22 5.86 -0.87
C ALA A 55 8.18 6.49 0.10
N PHE A 56 8.23 6.04 1.34
CA PHE A 56 7.57 6.56 2.54
C PHE A 56 8.63 6.64 3.66
N PRO A 57 9.47 7.68 3.67
CA PRO A 57 10.54 7.81 4.65
C PRO A 57 10.05 7.72 6.10
N GLY A 58 10.79 6.98 6.92
CA GLY A 58 10.47 6.73 8.33
C GLY A 58 9.40 5.66 8.56
N CYS A 59 8.83 5.06 7.51
CA CYS A 59 7.82 4.02 7.64
C CYS A 59 8.39 2.60 7.47
N ASP A 60 8.10 1.73 8.42
CA ASP A 60 8.15 0.28 8.20
C ASP A 60 6.95 -0.15 7.33
N ARG A 61 7.22 -0.88 6.25
CA ARG A 61 6.16 -1.34 5.34
C ARG A 61 6.01 -2.84 5.39
N PHE A 62 4.76 -3.28 5.36
CA PHE A 62 4.37 -4.68 5.23
C PHE A 62 3.50 -4.82 3.99
N LEU A 63 3.77 -5.83 3.17
CA LEU A 63 2.98 -6.11 1.99
C LEU A 63 2.70 -7.61 1.85
N ALA A 64 1.46 -7.94 1.54
CA ALA A 64 1.02 -9.30 1.25
C ALA A 64 0.21 -9.30 -0.04
N VAL A 65 0.47 -10.29 -0.91
CA VAL A 65 -0.32 -10.50 -2.13
C VAL A 65 -1.52 -11.38 -1.78
N TRP A 66 -2.75 -10.85 -1.81
CA TRP A 66 -3.94 -11.67 -1.54
C TRP A 66 -4.64 -12.18 -2.80
N GLN A 67 -4.34 -11.61 -3.97
CA GLN A 67 -4.93 -12.02 -5.26
C GLN A 67 -3.94 -11.76 -6.40
N GLY A 68 -3.83 -12.72 -7.32
CA GLY A 68 -2.93 -12.67 -8.46
C GLY A 68 -1.86 -13.75 -8.43
N ALA A 69 -0.92 -13.69 -9.37
CA ALA A 69 0.15 -14.68 -9.53
C ALA A 69 1.36 -14.47 -8.60
N GLY A 70 1.35 -13.43 -7.77
CA GLY A 70 2.48 -13.02 -6.94
C GLY A 70 2.98 -11.62 -7.30
N LEU A 71 4.05 -11.19 -6.63
CA LEU A 71 4.75 -9.94 -6.86
C LEU A 71 6.25 -10.19 -6.62
N LEU A 72 7.12 -9.73 -7.51
CA LEU A 72 8.54 -9.59 -7.24
C LEU A 72 8.75 -8.17 -6.68
N LEU A 73 9.36 -8.07 -5.51
CA LEU A 73 9.67 -6.80 -4.85
C LEU A 73 11.19 -6.74 -4.62
N GLY A 74 11.88 -5.91 -5.39
CA GLY A 74 13.34 -5.97 -5.49
C GLY A 74 13.77 -7.33 -6.03
N THR A 75 14.57 -8.03 -5.25
CA THR A 75 15.00 -9.41 -5.55
C THR A 75 14.17 -10.47 -4.81
N GLN A 76 13.14 -10.06 -4.05
CA GLN A 76 12.34 -10.95 -3.22
C GLN A 76 11.01 -11.30 -3.86
N SER A 77 10.75 -12.59 -4.07
CA SER A 77 9.43 -13.06 -4.48
C SER A 77 8.49 -13.10 -3.27
N LEU A 78 7.28 -12.55 -3.43
CA LEU A 78 6.27 -12.53 -2.37
C LEU A 78 5.27 -13.67 -2.54
N GLU A 79 5.23 -14.57 -1.56
CA GLU A 79 4.24 -15.63 -1.50
C GLU A 79 2.84 -15.08 -1.18
N PRO A 80 1.77 -15.66 -1.78
CA PRO A 80 0.42 -15.25 -1.46
C PRO A 80 0.08 -15.38 0.03
N LEU A 81 -0.57 -14.35 0.58
CA LEU A 81 -1.04 -14.28 1.97
C LEU A 81 0.06 -14.32 3.04
N VAL A 82 1.33 -14.19 2.66
CA VAL A 82 2.46 -14.06 3.58
C VAL A 82 2.95 -12.60 3.59
N PRO A 83 2.74 -11.83 4.66
CA PRO A 83 3.25 -10.47 4.75
C PRO A 83 4.78 -10.45 4.79
N GLN A 84 5.39 -9.64 3.92
CA GLN A 84 6.83 -9.37 3.93
C GLN A 84 7.09 -7.93 4.39
N LYS A 85 8.08 -7.78 5.27
CA LYS A 85 8.55 -6.48 5.76
C LYS A 85 9.63 -5.91 4.83
N PHE A 86 9.54 -4.62 4.53
CA PHE A 86 10.58 -3.87 3.83
C PHE A 86 10.60 -2.41 4.32
N SER A 87 11.73 -1.73 4.13
CA SER A 87 11.83 -0.30 4.49
C SER A 87 11.03 0.56 3.50
N GLY A 88 10.37 1.60 4.02
CA GLY A 88 9.78 2.66 3.22
C GLY A 88 10.77 3.76 2.81
N ASP A 89 12.00 3.77 3.34
CA ASP A 89 12.91 4.93 3.18
C ASP A 89 13.29 5.21 1.73
N GLU A 90 13.40 4.17 0.92
CA GLU A 90 13.82 4.25 -0.47
C GLU A 90 12.75 3.65 -1.41
N PRO A 91 12.67 4.12 -2.67
CA PRO A 91 11.90 3.45 -3.69
C PRO A 91 12.40 2.01 -3.89
N ILE A 92 11.47 1.09 -4.13
CA ILE A 92 11.78 -0.31 -4.43
C ILE A 92 11.00 -0.75 -5.66
N GLU A 93 11.64 -1.46 -6.57
CA GLU A 93 11.04 -2.01 -7.79
C GLU A 93 10.96 -3.52 -7.70
#